data_AF-A0A645C9J6-F1
#
_entry.id   AF-A0A645C9J6-F1
#
_cell.length_a   1.000
_cell.length_b   1.000
_cell.length_c   1.000
_cell.angle_alpha   90.00
_cell.angle_beta   90.00
_cell.angle_gamma   90.00
#
_symmetry.space_group_name_H-M   'P 1'
#
loop_
_entity.id
_entity.type
_entity.pdbx_description
1 polymer ?
#
loop_
_entity_poly.entity_id
_entity_poly.type
_entity_poly.pdbx_seq_one_letter_code
_entity_poly.pdbx_strand_id
1 'polypeptide(L)'
;MLNYHLIGKRIEEIRKMRRISQAELAELTDLSVSYINYIENAKRKASLQTLVIIADVMEITVDILLVGNQNHGRGEYKNEILLLMEDCSNYEKRIIYEQILSLKASLRDNHCLINSQDALLLIDKTVLCR
;
A
#
# COMPACT_ATOMS: atom_id res chain seq x y z
N MET A 1 -15.23 3.56 -3.13
CA MET A 1 -15.04 2.87 -4.43
C MET A 1 -13.67 2.21 -4.41
N LEU A 2 -13.51 0.99 -4.96
CA LEU A 2 -12.22 0.28 -4.94
C LEU A 2 -11.21 0.89 -5.94
N ASN A 3 -9.99 1.11 -5.47
CA ASN A 3 -8.81 1.47 -6.22
C ASN A 3 -8.10 0.21 -6.75
N TYR A 4 -8.48 -0.20 -7.97
CA TYR A 4 -7.92 -1.38 -8.63
C TYR A 4 -6.44 -1.23 -9.03
N HIS A 5 -5.92 0.00 -9.14
CA HIS A 5 -4.51 0.22 -9.38
C HIS A 5 -3.67 -0.22 -8.18
N LEU A 6 -4.11 0.14 -6.97
CA LEU A 6 -3.46 -0.28 -5.73
C LEU A 6 -3.54 -1.81 -5.53
N ILE A 7 -4.71 -2.40 -5.81
CA ILE A 7 -4.91 -3.86 -5.71
C ILE A 7 -3.99 -4.59 -6.69
N GLY A 8 -3.96 -4.17 -7.96
CA GLY A 8 -3.12 -4.78 -8.99
C GLY A 8 -1.63 -4.71 -8.64
N LYS A 9 -1.16 -3.54 -8.16
CA LYS A 9 0.22 -3.36 -7.73
C LYS A 9 0.60 -4.27 -6.57
N ARG A 10 -0.28 -4.47 -5.59
CA ARG A 10 -0.01 -5.40 -4.48
C ARG A 10 0.07 -6.85 -4.90
N ILE A 11 -0.80 -7.28 -5.81
CA ILE A 11 -0.72 -8.62 -6.36
C ILE A 11 0.67 -8.82 -6.99
N GLU A 12 1.14 -7.85 -7.79
CA GLU A 12 2.49 -7.88 -8.37
C GLU A 12 3.61 -7.91 -7.30
N GLU A 13 3.52 -7.06 -6.28
CA GLU A 13 4.51 -6.97 -5.20
C GLU A 13 4.62 -8.28 -4.41
N ILE A 14 3.50 -8.85 -3.98
CA ILE A 14 3.45 -10.10 -3.21
C ILE A 14 3.92 -11.26 -4.10
N ARG A 15 3.56 -11.25 -5.38
CA ARG A 15 3.99 -12.25 -6.35
C ARG A 15 5.52 -12.24 -6.50
N LYS A 16 6.12 -11.06 -6.67
CA LYS A 16 7.58 -10.88 -6.75
C LYS A 16 8.28 -11.24 -5.45
N MET A 17 7.70 -10.90 -4.29
CA MET A 17 8.24 -11.28 -2.98
C MET A 17 8.31 -12.81 -2.82
N ARG A 18 7.31 -13.53 -3.32
CA ARG A 18 7.29 -15.01 -3.38
C ARG A 18 8.09 -15.60 -4.53
N ARG A 19 8.72 -14.76 -5.37
CA ARG A 19 9.57 -15.16 -6.52
C ARG A 19 8.86 -16.03 -7.56
N ILE A 20 7.55 -15.83 -7.74
CA ILE A 20 6.79 -16.51 -8.80
C ILE A 20 6.53 -15.54 -9.97
N SER A 21 6.44 -16.08 -11.17
CA SER A 21 6.13 -15.39 -12.42
C SER A 21 4.61 -15.23 -12.59
N GLN A 22 4.19 -14.36 -13.53
CA GLN A 22 2.77 -14.26 -13.90
C GLN A 22 2.23 -15.57 -14.47
N ALA A 23 3.07 -16.38 -15.11
CA ALA A 23 2.69 -17.69 -15.64
C ALA A 23 2.44 -18.71 -14.52
N GLU A 24 3.31 -18.74 -13.52
CA GLU A 24 3.12 -19.60 -12.34
C GLU A 24 1.90 -19.18 -11.52
N LEU A 25 1.67 -17.87 -11.32
CA LEU A 25 0.45 -17.41 -10.64
C LEU A 25 -0.82 -17.77 -11.43
N ALA A 26 -0.77 -17.65 -12.77
CA ALA A 26 -1.86 -18.05 -13.64
C ALA A 26 -2.19 -19.54 -13.52
N GLU A 27 -1.16 -20.39 -13.50
CA GLU A 27 -1.31 -21.85 -13.29
C GLU A 27 -1.92 -22.16 -11.92
N LEU A 28 -1.40 -21.56 -10.84
CA LEU A 28 -1.89 -21.79 -9.47
C LEU A 28 -3.37 -21.37 -9.29
N THR A 29 -3.80 -20.33 -10.01
CA THR A 29 -5.16 -19.77 -9.88
C THR A 29 -6.15 -20.31 -10.90
N ASP A 30 -5.71 -21.18 -11.84
CA ASP A 30 -6.48 -21.59 -13.01
C ASP A 30 -7.01 -20.38 -13.83
N LEU A 31 -6.16 -19.37 -13.99
CA LEU A 31 -6.45 -18.16 -14.79
C LEU A 31 -5.51 -18.07 -15.98
N SER A 32 -5.86 -17.26 -16.97
CA SER A 32 -4.92 -16.98 -18.07
C SER A 32 -3.83 -15.99 -17.65
N VAL A 33 -2.61 -16.20 -18.14
CA VAL A 33 -1.48 -15.26 -17.95
C VAL A 33 -1.85 -13.84 -18.37
N SER A 34 -2.58 -13.70 -19.48
CA SER A 34 -3.07 -12.40 -19.95
C SER A 34 -4.03 -11.74 -18.95
N TYR A 35 -4.88 -12.52 -18.28
CA TYR A 35 -5.79 -11.99 -17.27
C TYR A 35 -5.05 -11.55 -16.00
N ILE A 36 -4.07 -12.33 -15.53
CA ILE A 36 -3.17 -11.91 -14.43
C ILE A 36 -2.47 -10.59 -14.78
N ASN A 37 -1.90 -10.49 -15.99
CA ASN A 37 -1.28 -9.26 -16.46
C ASN A 37 -2.26 -8.08 -16.51
N TYR A 38 -3.51 -8.29 -16.92
CA TYR A 38 -4.53 -7.24 -16.91
C TYR A 38 -4.95 -6.82 -15.50
N ILE A 39 -4.96 -7.74 -14.54
CA ILE A 39 -5.24 -7.43 -13.14
C ILE A 39 -4.10 -6.61 -12.54
N GLU A 40 -2.85 -7.07 -12.67
CA GLU A 40 -1.68 -6.39 -12.11
C GLU A 40 -1.53 -4.96 -12.64
N ASN A 41 -1.84 -4.75 -13.92
CA ASN A 41 -1.80 -3.43 -14.56
C ASN A 41 -3.12 -2.64 -14.45
N ALA A 42 -4.11 -3.12 -13.69
CA ALA A 42 -5.45 -2.53 -13.55
C ALA A 42 -6.20 -2.26 -14.86
N LYS A 43 -5.85 -2.99 -15.93
CA LYS A 43 -6.54 -2.95 -17.24
C LYS A 43 -7.89 -3.69 -17.18
N ARG A 44 -8.05 -4.62 -16.24
CA ARG A 44 -9.34 -5.23 -15.90
C ARG A 44 -9.55 -5.28 -14.39
N LYS A 45 -10.80 -5.09 -13.97
CA LYS A 45 -11.21 -5.22 -12.58
C LYS A 45 -11.34 -6.70 -12.23
N ALA A 46 -10.56 -7.17 -11.27
CA ALA A 46 -10.72 -8.50 -10.70
C ALA A 46 -12.08 -8.60 -9.99
N SER A 47 -12.75 -9.75 -10.12
CA SER A 47 -13.93 -10.05 -9.31
C SER A 47 -13.53 -10.32 -7.85
N LEU A 48 -14.47 -10.25 -6.91
CA LEU A 48 -14.20 -10.63 -5.52
C LEU A 48 -13.73 -12.10 -5.44
N GLN A 49 -14.35 -13.00 -6.21
CA GLN A 49 -13.97 -14.40 -6.28
C GLN A 49 -12.52 -14.57 -6.76
N THR A 50 -12.11 -13.80 -7.79
CA THR A 50 -10.73 -13.78 -8.28
C THR A 50 -9.75 -13.31 -7.20
N LEU A 51 -10.10 -12.27 -6.44
CA LEU A 51 -9.25 -11.77 -5.35
C LEU A 51 -9.10 -12.79 -4.22
N VAL A 52 -10.17 -13.53 -3.90
CA VAL A 52 -10.13 -14.61 -2.90
C VAL A 52 -9.23 -15.75 -3.38
N ILE A 53 -9.36 -16.18 -4.64
CA ILE A 53 -8.50 -17.24 -5.21
C ILE A 53 -7.02 -16.81 -5.18
N ILE A 54 -6.72 -15.58 -5.61
CA ILE A 54 -5.35 -15.06 -5.59
C ILE A 54 -4.80 -15.01 -4.15
N ALA A 55 -5.60 -14.56 -3.18
CA ALA A 55 -5.19 -14.49 -1.79
C ALA A 55 -4.90 -15.90 -1.21
N ASP A 56 -5.74 -16.88 -1.53
CA ASP A 56 -5.62 -18.26 -1.06
C ASP A 56 -4.33 -18.93 -1.56
N VAL A 57 -4.04 -18.87 -2.87
CA VAL A 57 -2.81 -19.46 -3.43
C VAL A 57 -1.54 -18.71 -2.98
N MET A 58 -1.69 -17.45 -2.58
CA MET A 58 -0.62 -16.64 -2.02
C MET A 58 -0.57 -16.73 -0.49
N GLU A 59 -1.36 -17.61 0.15
CA GLU A 59 -1.42 -17.84 1.60
C GLU A 59 -1.54 -16.53 2.41
N ILE A 60 -2.40 -15.64 1.96
CA ILE A 60 -2.71 -14.37 2.61
C ILE A 60 -4.22 -14.21 2.73
N THR A 61 -4.64 -13.29 3.58
CA THR A 61 -6.03 -12.89 3.67
C THR A 61 -6.35 -11.81 2.63
N VAL A 62 -7.61 -11.78 2.16
CA VAL A 62 -8.01 -10.86 1.06
C VAL A 62 -7.88 -9.38 1.45
N ASP A 63 -7.94 -9.05 2.74
CA ASP A 63 -7.76 -7.69 3.24
C ASP A 63 -6.35 -7.15 2.93
N ILE A 64 -5.31 -7.98 2.90
CA ILE A 64 -3.95 -7.56 2.50
C ILE A 64 -3.96 -6.98 1.07
N LEU A 65 -4.71 -7.61 0.15
CA LEU A 65 -4.88 -7.09 -1.21
C LEU A 65 -5.68 -5.77 -1.24
N LEU A 66 -6.52 -5.54 -0.23
CA LEU A 66 -7.46 -4.41 -0.17
C LEU A 66 -7.03 -3.25 0.75
N VAL A 67 -5.97 -3.36 1.55
CA VAL A 67 -5.38 -2.28 2.38
C VAL A 67 -5.37 -0.93 1.62
N GLY A 68 -5.69 0.19 2.27
CA GLY A 68 -5.77 1.51 1.60
C GLY A 68 -7.00 1.74 0.69
N ASN A 69 -7.89 0.75 0.51
CA ASN A 69 -9.21 0.96 -0.13
C ASN A 69 -10.29 1.39 0.88
N GLN A 70 -9.95 1.43 2.17
CA GLN A 70 -10.85 1.81 3.25
C GLN A 70 -10.25 2.98 4.02
N ASN A 71 -11.00 4.10 4.09
CA ASN A 71 -10.60 5.29 4.85
C ASN A 71 -10.67 5.09 6.38
N HIS A 72 -11.03 3.89 6.84
CA HIS A 72 -11.14 3.54 8.27
C HIS A 72 -9.84 2.88 8.78
N GLY A 73 -8.84 2.72 7.93
CA GLY A 73 -7.49 2.26 8.26
C GLY A 73 -6.64 3.27 9.05
N ARG A 74 -7.19 3.95 10.07
CA ARG A 74 -6.38 4.69 11.06
C ARG A 74 -5.49 3.77 11.93
N GLY A 75 -5.32 2.51 11.55
CA GLY A 75 -4.60 1.48 12.30
C GLY A 75 -3.67 0.57 11.48
N GLU A 76 -3.49 0.82 10.17
CA GLU A 76 -2.68 -0.03 9.26
C GLU A 76 -1.16 -0.02 9.51
N TYR A 77 -0.67 0.85 10.40
CA TYR A 77 0.68 0.74 10.94
C TYR A 77 0.67 0.58 12.45
N LYS A 78 -0.50 0.76 13.09
CA LYS A 78 -0.59 0.70 14.55
C LYS A 78 -0.39 -0.73 15.01
N ASN A 79 -1.04 -1.68 14.35
CA ASN A 79 -0.94 -3.10 14.72
C ASN A 79 0.45 -3.65 14.39
N GLU A 80 1.01 -3.23 13.28
CA GLU A 80 2.32 -3.59 12.76
C GLU A 80 3.43 -3.04 13.68
N ILE A 81 3.31 -1.78 14.12
CA ILE A 81 4.22 -1.19 15.13
C ILE A 81 4.06 -1.92 16.46
N LEU A 82 2.84 -2.28 16.88
CA LEU A 82 2.62 -3.04 18.11
C LEU A 82 3.29 -4.42 18.06
N LEU A 83 3.17 -5.14 16.93
CA LEU A 83 3.83 -6.42 16.69
C LEU A 83 5.36 -6.27 16.69
N LEU A 84 5.90 -5.25 16.02
CA LEU A 84 7.34 -4.96 16.00
C LEU A 84 7.91 -4.61 17.39
N MET A 85 7.07 -4.17 18.32
CA MET A 85 7.48 -3.79 19.68
C MET A 85 7.20 -4.89 20.72
N GLU A 86 6.65 -6.05 20.33
CA GLU A 86 6.20 -7.08 21.26
C GLU A 86 7.36 -7.66 22.08
N ASP A 87 8.47 -7.98 21.41
CA ASP A 87 9.69 -8.58 21.97
C ASP A 87 10.72 -7.56 22.49
N CYS A 88 10.46 -6.27 22.32
CA CYS A 88 11.35 -5.20 22.78
C CYS A 88 11.33 -5.06 24.32
N SER A 89 12.52 -4.87 24.90
CA SER A 89 12.70 -4.47 26.29
C SER A 89 12.16 -3.06 26.56
N ASN A 90 11.99 -2.70 27.84
CA ASN A 90 11.55 -1.34 28.22
C ASN A 90 12.52 -0.25 27.75
N TYR A 91 13.82 -0.55 27.67
CA TYR A 91 14.81 0.37 27.17
C TYR A 91 14.64 0.60 25.66
N GLU A 92 14.53 -0.47 24.87
CA GLU A 92 14.31 -0.38 23.43
C GLU A 92 13.01 0.35 23.10
N LYS A 93 11.92 0.04 23.80
CA LYS A 93 10.63 0.74 23.66
C LYS A 93 10.78 2.24 23.91
N ARG A 94 11.57 2.65 24.90
CA ARG A 94 11.84 4.06 25.20
C ARG A 94 12.61 4.74 24.06
N ILE A 95 13.68 4.12 23.57
CA ILE A 95 14.47 4.66 22.46
C ILE A 95 13.59 4.80 21.20
N ILE A 96 12.81 3.77 20.87
CA ILE A 96 11.88 3.78 19.73
C ILE A 96 10.88 4.94 19.87
N TYR A 97 10.30 5.13 21.06
CA TYR A 97 9.39 6.24 21.32
C TYR A 97 10.05 7.61 21.09
N GLU A 98 11.26 7.82 21.62
CA GLU A 98 11.99 9.09 21.46
C GLU A 98 12.30 9.37 19.98
N GLN A 99 12.67 8.35 19.20
CA GLN A 99 12.88 8.48 17.77
C GLN A 99 11.59 8.81 17.01
N ILE A 100 10.49 8.10 17.29
CA ILE A 100 9.18 8.38 16.66
C ILE A 100 8.73 9.82 16.98
N LEU A 101 8.94 10.27 18.22
CA LEU A 101 8.59 11.62 18.65
C LEU A 101 9.37 12.68 17.87
N SER A 102 10.69 12.49 17.76
CA SER A 102 11.59 13.37 17.00
C SER A 102 11.21 13.42 15.51
N LEU A 103 11.03 12.26 14.89
CA LEU A 103 10.61 12.14 13.50
C LEU A 103 9.28 12.84 13.24
N LYS A 104 8.30 12.68 14.13
CA LYS A 104 7.00 13.34 14.02
C LYS A 104 7.11 14.86 14.09
N ALA A 105 7.97 15.40 14.95
CA ALA A 105 8.24 16.83 15.03
C ALA A 105 8.86 17.32 13.71
N SER A 106 9.92 16.68 13.24
CA SER A 106 10.57 17.04 11.97
C SER A 106 9.60 17.01 10.79
N LEU A 107 8.73 16.00 10.68
CA LEU A 107 7.74 15.93 9.61
C LEU A 107 6.74 17.10 9.63
N ARG A 108 6.36 17.56 10.82
CA ARG A 108 5.42 18.68 10.99
C ARG A 108 6.09 20.03 10.70
N ASP A 109 7.32 20.20 11.18
CA ASP A 109 8.08 21.42 10.96
C ASP A 109 8.41 21.61 9.47
N ASN A 110 8.61 20.51 8.74
CA ASN A 110 8.85 20.51 7.29
C ASN A 110 7.57 20.43 6.45
N HIS A 111 6.38 20.38 7.06
CA HIS A 111 5.10 20.34 6.32
C HIS A 111 4.89 21.60 5.46
N CYS A 112 5.54 22.71 5.82
CA CYS A 112 5.59 23.95 5.06
C CYS A 112 6.32 23.81 3.70
N LEU A 113 7.29 22.90 3.61
CA LEU A 113 8.08 22.66 2.39
C LEU A 113 7.32 21.77 1.40
N ILE A 114 6.54 20.82 1.89
CA ILE A 114 5.73 19.92 1.06
C ILE A 114 4.62 20.70 0.35
N ASN A 115 3.92 21.60 1.06
CA ASN A 115 2.87 22.45 0.45
C ASN A 115 3.42 23.47 -0.57
N SER A 116 4.72 23.76 -0.60
CA SER A 116 5.35 24.65 -1.59
C SER A 116 5.66 23.97 -2.93
N GLN A 117 5.76 22.63 -2.96
CA GLN A 117 5.94 21.87 -4.20
C GLN A 117 4.59 21.58 -4.90
N ASP A 118 3.50 21.47 -4.16
CA ASP A 118 2.15 21.33 -4.74
C ASP A 118 1.64 22.64 -5.37
N ALA A 119 2.14 23.81 -4.92
CA ALA A 119 1.81 25.10 -5.52
C ALA A 119 2.40 25.27 -6.94
N LEU A 120 3.52 24.58 -7.27
CA LEU A 120 4.14 24.69 -8.59
C LEU A 120 3.35 23.95 -9.70
N LEU A 121 2.47 23.03 -9.33
CA LEU A 121 1.61 22.28 -10.27
C LEU A 121 0.27 22.99 -10.56
N LEU A 122 -0.02 24.12 -9.91
CA LEU A 122 -1.24 24.91 -10.13
C LEU A 122 -1.01 26.29 -10.76
N ILE A 123 0.24 26.70 -11.00
CA ILE A 123 0.55 28.04 -11.53
C ILE A 123 0.41 28.15 -13.06
N ASP A 124 0.16 27.06 -13.79
CA ASP A 124 0.12 27.11 -15.26
C ASP A 124 -1.24 27.48 -15.86
N LYS A 125 -2.19 28.01 -15.08
CA LYS A 125 -3.41 28.62 -15.62
C LYS A 125 -3.87 29.87 -14.85
N THR A 126 -3.52 31.01 -15.46
CA THR A 126 -4.28 32.26 -15.52
C THR A 126 -4.09 33.28 -14.38
N VAL A 127 -3.40 34.36 -14.77
CA VAL A 127 -3.50 35.78 -14.38
C VAL A 127 -4.76 36.19 -13.60
N LEU A 128 -4.56 37.19 -12.72
CA LEU A 128 -5.52 38.10 -12.04
C LEU A 128 -6.02 37.66 -10.66
N CYS A 129 -5.44 38.24 -9.59
CA CYS A 129 -5.97 39.49 -9.05
C CYS A 129 -4.92 40.17 -8.15
N ARG A 130 -5.09 41.49 -8.05
CA ARG A 130 -4.21 42.52 -7.46
C ARG A 130 -3.80 42.29 -6.00
#